data_AF-A0A1I2A4J9-F1
#
_entry.id   AF-A0A1I2A4J9-F1
#
_cell.length_a   1.000
_cell.length_b   1.000
_cell.length_c   1.000
_cell.angle_alpha   90.00
_cell.angle_beta   90.00
_cell.angle_gamma   90.00
#
_symmetry.space_group_name_H-M   'P 1'
#
loop_
_entity.id
_entity.type
_entity.pdbx_description
1 polymer ?
#
loop_
_entity_poly.entity_id
_entity_poly.type
_entity_poly.pdbx_seq_one_letter_code
_entity_poly.pdbx_strand_id
1 'polypeptide(L)'
;MVEQWRRSDHAAEVAAELMRMHGGTVPMSDLLWLGAESFLPRPWKAGRAPEPVEAAVEVYNRWRRLEQLRLKRRQRAGEEAA
;
A
#
# COMPACT_ATOMS: atom_id res chain seq x y z
N MET A 1 13.40 -10.58 6.88
CA MET A 1 12.04 -11.00 6.50
C MET A 1 11.49 -10.10 5.41
N VAL A 2 11.37 -8.79 5.65
CA VAL A 2 10.99 -7.80 4.62
C VAL A 2 11.88 -7.90 3.38
N GLU A 3 13.20 -7.94 3.55
CA GLU A 3 14.13 -8.05 2.42
C GLU A 3 14.02 -9.34 1.61
N GLN A 4 13.58 -10.45 2.23
CA GLN A 4 13.32 -11.71 1.51
C GLN A 4 12.02 -11.62 0.71
N TRP A 5 10.98 -11.03 1.32
CA TRP A 5 9.71 -10.77 0.63
C TRP A 5 9.90 -9.80 -0.55
N ARG A 6 10.66 -8.71 -0.39
CA ARG A 6 10.97 -7.74 -1.46
C ARG A 6 11.57 -8.37 -2.71
N ARG A 7 12.29 -9.49 -2.56
CA ARG A 7 12.95 -10.22 -3.65
C ARG A 7 12.13 -11.38 -4.19
N SER A 8 10.92 -11.59 -3.68
CA SER A 8 10.03 -12.67 -4.09
C SER A 8 9.16 -12.26 -5.28
N ASP A 9 8.76 -13.24 -6.09
CA ASP A 9 7.82 -13.01 -7.20
C ASP A 9 6.48 -12.43 -6.70
N HIS A 10 6.03 -12.88 -5.53
CA HIS A 10 4.82 -12.35 -4.89
C HIS A 10 4.88 -10.84 -4.65
N ALA A 11 6.04 -10.29 -4.25
CA ALA A 11 6.18 -8.84 -4.09
C ALA A 11 6.18 -8.09 -5.44
N ALA A 12 6.74 -8.69 -6.48
CA ALA A 12 6.72 -8.13 -7.84
C ALA A 12 5.30 -8.10 -8.41
N GLU A 13 4.53 -9.18 -8.22
CA GLU A 13 3.13 -9.28 -8.64
C GLU A 13 2.25 -8.27 -7.89
N VAL A 14 2.39 -8.17 -6.55
CA VAL A 14 1.69 -7.16 -5.75
C VAL A 14 2.02 -5.75 -6.23
N ALA A 15 3.29 -5.47 -6.54
CA ALA A 15 3.69 -4.17 -7.06
C ALA A 15 3.03 -3.87 -8.42
N ALA A 16 2.95 -4.85 -9.33
CA ALA A 16 2.27 -4.70 -10.60
C ALA A 16 0.77 -4.41 -10.44
N GLU A 17 0.10 -5.10 -9.50
CA GLU A 17 -1.31 -4.85 -9.19
C GLU A 17 -1.53 -3.45 -8.56
N LEU A 18 -0.65 -3.04 -7.65
CA LEU A 18 -0.68 -1.69 -7.07
C LEU A 18 -0.48 -0.62 -8.14
N MET A 19 0.46 -0.81 -9.07
CA MET A 19 0.67 0.10 -10.19
C MET A 19 -0.58 0.18 -11.07
N ARG A 20 -1.21 -0.96 -11.40
CA ARG A 20 -2.45 -1.00 -12.18
C ARG A 20 -3.57 -0.21 -11.49
N MET A 21 -3.75 -0.37 -10.18
CA MET A 21 -4.76 0.36 -9.41
C MET A 21 -4.47 1.85 -9.27
N HIS A 22 -3.20 2.25 -9.24
CA HIS A 22 -2.80 3.65 -9.09
C HIS A 22 -2.77 4.43 -10.42
N GLY A 23 -2.97 3.77 -11.57
CA GLY A 23 -2.97 4.42 -12.89
C GLY A 23 -1.71 4.18 -13.75
N GLY A 24 -0.95 3.12 -13.44
CA GLY A 24 -0.01 2.46 -14.34
C GLY A 24 1.27 3.20 -14.71
N THR A 25 1.46 4.46 -14.29
CA THR A 25 2.56 5.32 -14.80
C THR A 25 3.19 6.21 -13.73
N VAL A 26 2.67 6.20 -12.51
CA VAL A 26 3.12 7.07 -11.41
C VAL A 26 4.06 6.28 -10.50
N PRO A 27 5.19 6.86 -10.03
CA PRO A 27 6.00 6.24 -8.99
C PRO A 27 5.11 5.89 -7.80
N MET A 28 5.11 4.60 -7.43
CA MET A 28 4.31 4.10 -6.32
C MET A 28 4.61 4.91 -5.08
N SER A 29 3.59 5.52 -4.46
CA SER A 29 3.83 6.38 -3.31
C SER A 29 4.58 5.63 -2.21
N ASP A 30 5.55 6.26 -1.56
CA ASP A 30 6.33 5.65 -0.46
C ASP A 30 5.42 5.06 0.62
N LEU A 31 4.25 5.68 0.84
CA LEU A 31 3.25 5.24 1.79
C LEU A 31 2.52 3.96 1.37
N LEU A 32 2.27 3.75 0.07
CA LEU A 32 1.72 2.50 -0.46
C LEU A 32 2.72 1.37 -0.24
N TRP A 33 3.99 1.62 -0.59
CA TRP A 33 5.04 0.61 -0.46
C TRP A 33 5.36 0.28 1.00
N LEU A 34 5.44 1.29 1.87
CA LEU A 34 5.55 1.10 3.33
C LEU A 34 4.38 0.29 3.90
N GLY A 35 3.17 0.49 3.37
CA GLY A 35 1.99 -0.30 3.73
C GLY A 35 2.16 -1.78 3.39
N ALA A 36 2.62 -2.07 2.16
CA ALA A 36 2.90 -3.43 1.71
C ALA A 36 3.96 -4.12 2.58
N GLU A 37 5.07 -3.43 2.85
CA GLU A 37 6.18 -3.94 3.68
C GLU A 37 5.79 -4.19 5.14
N SER A 38 4.83 -3.44 5.65
CA SER A 38 4.34 -3.60 7.02
C SER A 38 3.39 -4.79 7.16
N PHE A 39 2.70 -5.18 6.10
CA PHE A 39 1.58 -6.13 6.16
C PHE A 39 1.91 -7.51 5.57
N LEU A 40 2.56 -7.55 4.40
CA LEU A 40 2.67 -8.76 3.57
C LEU A 40 3.81 -9.72 3.90
N PRO A 41 4.98 -9.30 4.44
CA PRO A 41 6.09 -10.23 4.67
C PRO A 41 5.79 -11.37 5.66
N ARG A 42 4.91 -11.13 6.65
CA ARG A 42 4.55 -12.12 7.67
C ARG A 42 3.63 -13.23 7.13
N PRO A 43 2.48 -12.95 6.50
CA PRO A 43 1.64 -13.99 5.90
C PRO A 43 2.34 -14.73 4.76
N TRP A 44 3.13 -14.03 3.94
CA TRP A 44 3.96 -14.65 2.89
C TRP A 44 4.92 -15.69 3.44
N LYS A 45 5.72 -15.34 4.45
CA LYS A 45 6.67 -16.29 5.06
C LYS A 45 5.97 -17.50 5.68
N ALA A 46 4.70 -17.35 6.09
CA ALA A 46 3.90 -18.43 6.66
C ALA A 46 3.19 -19.30 5.60
N GLY A 47 3.40 -19.07 4.30
CA GLY A 47 2.69 -19.78 3.22
C GLY A 47 1.19 -19.47 3.19
N ARG A 48 0.80 -18.31 3.73
CA ARG A 48 -0.60 -17.85 3.85
C ARG A 48 -0.76 -16.45 3.28
N ALA A 49 0.07 -16.08 2.31
CA ALA A 49 -0.12 -14.82 1.60
C ALA A 49 -1.47 -14.87 0.85
N PRO A 50 -2.25 -13.78 0.91
CA PRO A 50 -3.39 -13.62 0.01
C PRO A 50 -2.91 -13.54 -1.44
N GLU A 51 -3.81 -13.72 -2.40
CA GLU A 51 -3.47 -13.56 -3.82
C GLU A 51 -2.94 -12.14 -4.08
N PRO A 52 -2.02 -11.95 -5.04
CA PRO A 52 -1.39 -10.64 -5.28
C PRO A 52 -2.38 -9.49 -5.47
N VAL A 53 -3.49 -9.74 -6.16
CA VAL A 53 -4.56 -8.76 -6.35
C VAL A 53 -5.26 -8.41 -5.04
N GLU A 54 -5.54 -9.39 -4.19
CA GLU A 54 -6.19 -9.20 -2.89
C GLU A 54 -5.27 -8.44 -1.93
N ALA A 55 -4.01 -8.84 -1.88
CA ALA A 55 -2.94 -8.15 -1.14
C ALA A 55 -2.85 -6.67 -1.54
N ALA A 56 -2.80 -6.41 -2.84
CA ALA A 56 -2.69 -5.07 -3.38
C ALA A 56 -3.94 -4.22 -3.09
N VAL A 57 -5.15 -4.79 -3.19
CA VAL A 57 -6.40 -4.11 -2.84
C VAL A 57 -6.42 -3.74 -1.36
N GLU A 58 -5.99 -4.63 -0.47
CA GLU A 58 -5.95 -4.35 0.98
C GLU A 58 -4.97 -3.22 1.32
N VAL A 59 -3.76 -3.28 0.74
CA VAL A 59 -2.74 -2.21 0.88
C VAL A 59 -3.28 -0.87 0.36
N TYR A 60 -3.88 -0.87 -0.83
CA TYR A 60 -4.43 0.33 -1.46
C TYR A 60 -5.56 0.96 -0.63
N ASN A 61 -6.48 0.14 -0.12
CA ASN A 61 -7.58 0.60 0.72
C ASN A 61 -7.09 1.21 2.04
N ARG A 62 -6.08 0.60 2.67
CA ARG A 62 -5.47 1.14 3.89
C ARG A 62 -4.79 2.48 3.62
N TRP A 63 -4.03 2.59 2.53
CA TRP A 63 -3.42 3.85 2.12
C TRP A 63 -4.47 4.94 1.84
N ARG A 64 -5.50 4.63 1.06
CA ARG A 64 -6.58 5.57 0.71
C ARG A 64 -7.26 6.11 1.97
N ARG A 65 -7.50 5.25 2.97
CA ARG A 65 -8.08 5.65 4.25
C ARG A 65 -7.18 6.63 5.01
N LEU A 66 -5.87 6.38 5.05
CA LEU A 66 -4.91 7.30 5.67
C LEU A 66 -4.88 8.65 4.93
N GLU A 67 -4.92 8.62 3.60
CA GLU A 67 -4.89 9.83 2.79
C GLU A 67 -6.15 10.68 2.99
N GLN A 68 -7.33 10.04 3.03
CA GLN A 68 -8.55 10.74 3.40
C GLN A 68 -8.50 11.35 4.80
N LEU A 69 -7.90 10.66 5.79
CA LEU A 69 -7.72 11.21 7.12
C LEU A 69 -6.78 12.43 7.12
N ARG A 70 -5.71 12.40 6.32
CA ARG A 70 -4.80 13.55 6.16
C ARG A 70 -5.51 14.73 5.50
N LEU A 71 -6.28 14.49 4.45
CA LEU A 71 -7.06 15.53 3.77
C LEU A 71 -8.06 16.18 4.73
N LYS A 72 -8.80 15.38 5.52
CA LYS A 72 -9.74 15.90 6.53
C LYS A 72 -9.03 16.74 7.60
N ARG A 73 -7.84 16.34 8.05
CA ARG A 73 -7.04 17.13 9.00
C ARG A 73 -6.57 18.45 8.39
N ARG A 74 -6.13 18.45 7.14
CA ARG A 74 -5.74 19.67 6.41
C ARG A 74 -6.91 20.62 6.21
N GLN A 75 -8.08 20.10 5.85
CA GLN A 75 -9.29 20.89 5.70
C GLN A 75 -9.66 21.60 7.01
N ARG A 76 -9.69 20.87 8.13
CA ARG A 76 -9.97 21.46 9.46
C ARG A 76 -8.94 22.53 9.85
N ALA A 77 -7.66 22.27 9.65
CA ALA A 77 -6.61 23.24 9.96
C ALA A 77 -6.65 24.49 9.05
N GLY A 78 -7.18 24.37 7.83
CA GLY A 78 -7.42 25.50 6.94
C GLY A 78 -8.67 26.30 7.29
N GLU A 79 -9.71 25.64 7.82
CA GLU A 79 -10.94 26.29 8.30
C GLU A 79 -10.76 27.02 9.64
N GLU A 80 -9.87 26.56 10.53
CA GLU A 80 -9.55 27.25 11.80
C GLU A 80 -8.62 28.46 11.63
N ALA A 81 -7.97 28.60 10.46
CA ALA A 81 -7.05 29.69 10.15
C ALA A 81 -7.68 30.81 9.28
N ALA A 82 -8.95 30.67 8.88
CA ALA A 82 -9.72 31.62 8.08
C ALA A 82 -10.80 32.30 8.93
#